data_AF-A0A1D3MM16-F1
#
_entry.id   AF-A0A1D3MM16-F1
#
_cell.length_a   1.000
_cell.length_b   1.000
_cell.length_c   1.000
_cell.angle_alpha   90.00
_cell.angle_beta   90.00
_cell.angle_gamma   90.00
#
_symmetry.space_group_name_H-M   'P 1'
#
loop_
_entity.id
_entity.type
_entity.pdbx_description
1 polymer ?
#
loop_
_entity_poly.entity_id
_entity_poly.type
_entity_poly.pdbx_seq_one_letter_code
_entity_poly.pdbx_strand_id
1 'polypeptide(L)'
;MSPVVGIIVILIIVTQSFLSSRKTPYLGGILPVAYIGFISFFFNKLIANGDYFSTWLMIIAGLCGLLSIWNSGRERFKRNRQKELDRIELQNL
;
A
#
# COMPACT_ATOMS: atom_id res chain seq x y z
N MET A 1 -3.95 -12.74 22.61
CA MET A 1 -3.31 -12.67 21.27
C MET A 1 -1.82 -12.80 21.50
N SER A 2 -1.17 -13.79 20.91
CA SER A 2 0.23 -14.11 21.22
C SER A 2 1.16 -12.93 20.84
N PRO A 3 2.14 -12.57 21.68
CA PRO A 3 3.04 -11.44 21.46
C PRO A 3 3.83 -11.54 20.15
N VAL A 4 4.00 -12.78 19.65
CA VAL A 4 4.61 -13.11 18.36
C VAL A 4 3.89 -12.44 17.19
N VAL A 5 2.55 -12.35 17.24
CA VAL A 5 1.74 -11.75 16.16
C VAL A 5 1.96 -10.24 16.10
N GLY A 6 2.11 -9.58 17.26
CA GLY A 6 2.37 -8.14 17.31
C GLY A 6 3.71 -7.75 16.71
N ILE A 7 4.76 -8.55 16.95
CA ILE A 7 6.11 -8.31 16.43
C ILE A 7 6.12 -8.43 14.90
N ILE A 8 5.44 -9.42 14.34
CA ILE A 8 5.35 -9.63 12.89
C ILE A 8 4.67 -8.44 12.20
N VAL A 9 3.60 -7.91 12.80
CA VAL A 9 2.88 -6.74 12.26
C VAL A 9 3.77 -5.49 12.25
N ILE A 10 4.53 -5.25 13.33
CA ILE A 10 5.44 -4.10 13.42
C ILE A 10 6.57 -4.21 12.38
N LEU A 11 7.12 -5.41 12.20
CA LEU A 11 8.18 -5.68 11.22
C LEU A 11 7.68 -5.44 9.78
N ILE A 12 6.44 -5.83 9.48
CA ILE A 12 5.79 -5.56 8.20
C ILE A 12 5.60 -4.05 8.01
N ILE A 13 5.05 -3.32 8.98
CA ILE A 13 4.81 -1.87 8.88
C ILE A 13 6.11 -1.08 8.73
N VAL A 14 7.15 -1.42 9.49
CA VAL A 14 8.47 -0.78 9.41
C VAL A 14 9.08 -1.04 8.04
N THR A 15 9.06 -2.28 7.58
CA THR A 15 9.55 -2.63 6.24
C THR A 15 8.76 -1.87 5.16
N GLN A 16 7.44 -1.75 5.32
CA GLN A 16 6.56 -1.09 4.37
C GLN A 16 6.80 0.43 4.28
N SER A 17 6.95 1.11 5.41
CA SER A 17 7.29 2.55 5.46
C SER A 17 8.70 2.81 4.93
N PHE A 18 9.65 1.94 5.25
CA PHE A 18 11.04 2.08 4.83
C PHE A 18 11.21 1.88 3.31
N LEU A 19 10.43 0.96 2.74
CA LEU A 19 10.55 0.57 1.34
C LEU A 19 9.65 1.40 0.39
N SER A 20 8.56 2.00 0.89
CA SER A 20 7.75 3.00 0.16
C SER A 20 8.53 4.28 -0.17
N SER A 21 9.56 4.59 0.62
CA SER A 21 10.41 5.78 0.45
C SER A 21 11.51 5.64 -0.62
N ARG A 22 11.73 4.44 -1.17
CA ARG A 22 12.83 4.15 -2.12
C ARG A 22 12.32 4.05 -3.56
N LYS A 23 13.23 4.29 -4.52
CA LYS A 23 13.06 4.34 -6.00
C LYS A 23 12.25 3.20 -6.65
N THR A 24 11.92 2.14 -5.92
CA THR A 24 11.43 0.85 -6.43
C THR A 24 9.90 0.71 -6.34
N PRO A 25 9.18 0.71 -7.48
CA PRO A 25 7.72 0.55 -7.60
C PRO A 25 7.13 -0.63 -6.84
N TYR A 26 7.90 -1.72 -6.77
CA TYR A 26 7.51 -3.05 -6.28
C TYR A 26 7.06 -3.05 -4.82
N LEU A 27 7.51 -2.08 -4.04
CA LEU A 27 7.33 -2.09 -2.59
C LEU A 27 6.08 -1.39 -2.11
N GLY A 28 5.55 -0.46 -2.89
CA GLY A 28 4.18 0.03 -2.65
C GLY A 28 3.11 -0.91 -3.22
N GLY A 29 3.46 -1.74 -4.23
CA GLY A 29 2.58 -2.78 -4.77
C GLY A 29 2.42 -3.99 -3.85
N ILE A 30 3.31 -4.18 -2.86
CA ILE A 30 3.18 -5.25 -1.86
C ILE A 30 1.91 -5.07 -1.01
N LEU A 31 1.44 -3.82 -0.86
CA LEU A 31 0.32 -3.48 0.00
C LEU A 31 -1.03 -3.95 -0.56
N PRO A 32 -1.39 -3.69 -1.84
CA PRO A 32 -2.55 -4.33 -2.44
C PRO A 32 -2.42 -5.86 -2.51
N VAL A 33 -1.21 -6.41 -2.68
CA VAL A 33 -0.99 -7.88 -2.66
C VAL A 33 -1.25 -8.47 -1.27
N ALA A 34 -0.75 -7.85 -0.21
CA ALA A 34 -1.00 -8.26 1.17
C ALA A 34 -2.48 -8.12 1.55
N TYR A 35 -3.15 -7.08 1.05
CA TYR A 35 -4.59 -6.88 1.23
C TYR A 35 -5.42 -7.98 0.57
N ILE A 36 -5.05 -8.42 -0.63
CA ILE A 36 -5.70 -9.55 -1.31
C ILE A 36 -5.54 -10.85 -0.50
N GLY A 37 -4.33 -11.09 0.04
CA GLY A 37 -4.07 -12.24 0.91
C GLY A 37 -4.89 -12.20 2.19
N PHE A 38 -4.99 -11.02 2.81
CA PHE A 38 -5.79 -10.81 4.02
C PHE A 38 -7.28 -11.03 3.76
N ILE A 39 -7.82 -10.50 2.66
CA ILE A 39 -9.20 -10.74 2.26
C ILE A 39 -9.44 -12.21 2.01
N SER A 40 -8.57 -12.91 1.25
CA SER A 40 -8.74 -14.34 0.98
C SER A 40 -8.79 -15.17 2.26
N PHE A 41 -7.94 -14.85 3.26
CA PHE A 41 -7.93 -15.56 4.53
C PHE A 41 -9.22 -15.33 5.34
N PHE A 42 -9.73 -14.10 5.35
CA PHE A 42 -10.94 -13.75 6.10
C PHE A 42 -12.24 -13.92 5.30
N PHE A 43 -12.16 -14.28 4.02
CA PHE A 43 -13.29 -14.31 3.08
C PHE A 43 -14.45 -15.17 3.60
N ASN A 44 -14.14 -16.38 4.06
CA ASN A 44 -15.14 -17.30 4.63
C ASN A 44 -15.82 -16.71 5.87
N LYS A 45 -15.08 -15.97 6.70
CA LYS A 45 -15.61 -15.34 7.93
C LYS A 45 -16.41 -14.07 7.63
N LEU A 46 -15.99 -13.31 6.63
CA LEU A 46 -16.69 -12.12 6.13
C LEU A 46 -18.04 -12.50 5.51
N ILE A 47 -18.07 -13.58 4.72
CA ILE A 47 -19.29 -14.10 4.09
C ILE A 47 -20.24 -14.78 5.08
N ALA A 48 -19.72 -15.39 6.15
CA ALA A 48 -20.54 -16.05 7.15
C ALA A 48 -21.55 -15.12 7.86
N ASN A 49 -21.34 -13.79 7.82
CA ASN A 49 -22.28 -12.81 8.37
C ASN A 49 -23.50 -12.54 7.47
N GLY A 50 -23.64 -13.21 6.31
CA GLY A 50 -24.86 -13.22 5.50
C GLY A 50 -25.12 -11.97 4.65
N ASP A 51 -24.36 -10.89 4.86
CA ASP A 51 -24.50 -9.65 4.09
C ASP A 51 -23.43 -9.53 3.00
N TYR A 52 -23.66 -10.26 1.91
CA TYR A 52 -22.75 -10.38 0.77
C TYR A 52 -22.50 -9.04 0.08
N PHE A 53 -23.53 -8.20 -0.06
CA PHE A 53 -23.42 -6.94 -0.80
C PHE A 53 -22.55 -5.93 -0.06
N SER A 54 -22.77 -5.77 1.25
CA SER A 54 -21.96 -4.91 2.11
C SER A 54 -20.49 -5.35 2.12
N THR A 55 -20.25 -6.66 2.21
CA THR A 55 -18.90 -7.26 2.19
C THR A 55 -18.16 -6.93 0.89
N TRP A 56 -18.81 -7.10 -0.27
CA TRP A 56 -18.21 -6.79 -1.57
C TRP A 56 -17.89 -5.30 -1.72
N LEU A 57 -18.78 -4.41 -1.29
CA LEU A 57 -18.52 -2.97 -1.30
C LEU A 57 -17.31 -2.59 -0.45
N MET A 58 -17.17 -3.19 0.74
CA MET A 58 -16.03 -2.94 1.63
C MET A 58 -14.70 -3.38 1.01
N ILE A 59 -14.69 -4.54 0.35
CA ILE A 59 -13.53 -5.08 -0.35
C ILE A 59 -13.09 -4.14 -1.48
N ILE A 60 -14.04 -3.73 -2.32
CA ILE A 60 -13.80 -2.84 -3.47
C ILE A 60 -13.32 -1.46 -2.99
N ALA A 61 -13.99 -0.89 -1.98
CA ALA A 61 -13.61 0.40 -1.42
C ALA A 61 -12.20 0.37 -0.81
N GLY A 62 -11.85 -0.68 -0.09
CA GLY A 62 -10.51 -0.84 0.48
C GLY A 62 -9.42 -1.01 -0.57
N LEU A 63 -9.67 -1.80 -1.64
CA LEU A 63 -8.76 -1.93 -2.78
C LEU A 63 -8.57 -0.59 -3.50
N CYS A 64 -9.65 0.14 -3.78
CA CYS A 64 -9.61 1.46 -4.42
C CYS A 64 -8.81 2.46 -3.58
N GLY A 65 -9.04 2.50 -2.27
CA GLY A 65 -8.32 3.37 -1.35
C GLY A 65 -6.82 3.08 -1.33
N LEU A 66 -6.45 1.79 -1.25
CA LEU A 66 -5.06 1.35 -1.27
C LEU A 66 -4.34 1.72 -2.57
N LEU A 67 -4.98 1.49 -3.72
CA LEU A 67 -4.45 1.85 -5.02
C LEU A 67 -4.30 3.37 -5.18
N SER A 68 -5.28 4.14 -4.68
CA SER A 68 -5.25 5.60 -4.72
C SER A 68 -4.06 6.15 -3.90
N ILE A 69 -3.89 5.69 -2.66
CA ILE A 69 -2.78 6.10 -1.78
C ILE A 69 -1.44 5.75 -2.43
N TRP A 70 -1.32 4.56 -3.02
CA TRP A 70 -0.11 4.15 -3.72
C TRP A 70 0.20 5.05 -4.92
N ASN A 71 -0.81 5.34 -5.75
CA ASN A 71 -0.64 6.17 -6.94
C ASN A 71 -0.24 7.61 -6.57
N SER A 72 -0.89 8.20 -5.56
CA SER A 72 -0.54 9.54 -5.06
C SER A 72 0.88 9.59 -4.48
N GLY A 73 1.30 8.54 -3.76
CA GLY A 73 2.68 8.42 -3.26
C GLY A 73 3.71 8.40 -4.40
N ARG A 74 3.43 7.65 -5.47
CA ARG A 74 4.28 7.57 -6.68
C ARG A 74 4.37 8.90 -7.42
N GLU A 75 3.25 9.59 -7.55
CA GLU A 75 3.19 10.88 -8.24
C GLU A 75 4.01 11.94 -7.49
N ARG A 76 3.96 11.94 -6.15
CA ARG A 76 4.80 12.82 -5.31
C ARG A 76 6.29 12.54 -5.47
N PHE A 77 6.68 11.27 -5.54
CA PHE A 77 8.07 10.89 -5.81
C PHE A 77 8.54 11.33 -7.20
N LYS A 78 7.70 11.16 -8.23
CA LYS A 78 8.00 11.59 -9.61
C LYS A 78 8.21 13.11 -9.68
N ARG A 79 7.34 13.90 -9.02
CA ARG A 79 7.49 15.36 -8.91
C ARG A 79 8.80 15.77 -8.26
N ASN A 80 9.18 15.12 -7.15
CA ASN A 80 10.43 15.45 -6.47
C ASN A 80 11.65 15.15 -7.35
N ARG A 81 11.66 14.00 -8.03
CA ARG A 81 12.75 13.65 -8.95
C ARG A 81 12.86 14.62 -10.14
N GLN A 82 11.72 15.11 -10.63
CA GLN A 82 11.68 16.06 -11.73
C GLN A 82 12.19 17.44 -11.31
N LYS A 83 11.88 17.88 -10.08
CA LYS A 83 12.43 19.11 -9.49
C LYS A 83 13.94 19.03 -9.24
N GLU A 84 14.46 17.86 -8.88
CA GLU A 84 15.90 17.65 -8.74
C GLU A 84 16.62 17.72 -10.09
N LEU A 85 16.04 17.14 -11.15
CA LEU A 85 16.58 17.23 -12.51
C LEU A 85 16.58 18.67 -13.03
N ASP A 86 15.47 19.40 -12.84
CA ASP A 86 15.32 20.80 -13.27
C ASP A 86 16.34 21.73 -12.57
N ARG A 87 16.62 21.49 -11.28
CA ARG A 87 17.70 22.20 -10.58
C ARG A 87 19.09 21.95 -11.16
N ILE A 88 19.38 20.72 -11.59
CA ILE A 88 20.66 20.36 -12.19
C ILE A 88 20.78 20.99 -13.59
N GLU A 89 19.70 21.01 -14.36
CA GLU A 89 19.65 21.65 -15.68
C GLU A 89 19.86 23.18 -15.57
N LEU A 90 19.21 23.83 -14.60
CA LEU A 90 19.40 25.25 -14.30
C LEU A 90 20.77 25.61 -13.73
N GLN A 91 21.48 24.68 -13.08
CA GLN A 91 22.86 24.90 -12.61
C GLN A 91 23.92 24.70 -13.69
N ASN A 92 23.59 23.99 -14.77
CA ASN A 92 24.50 23.77 -15.91
C ASN A 92 24.30 24.79 -17.04
N LEU A 93 23.35 25.72 -16.88
CA LEU A 93 23.04 26.83 -17.78
C LEU A 93 23.75 28.11 -17.32
#